data_AF-A0A951KUE1-F1
#
_entry.id   AF-A0A951KUE1-F1
#
_cell.length_a   1.000
_cell.length_b   1.000
_cell.length_c   1.000
_cell.angle_alpha   90.00
_cell.angle_beta   90.00
_cell.angle_gamma   90.00
#
_symmetry.space_group_name_H-M   'P 1'
#
loop_
_entity.id
_entity.type
_entity.pdbx_description
1 polymer ?
#
loop_
_entity_poly.entity_id
_entity_poly.type
_entity_poly.pdbx_seq_one_letter_code
_entity_poly.pdbx_strand_id
1 'polypeptide(L)'
;MTQVALRGLLGRKLRAALTAFAIVIGVAMVSGTFVLTDTIKSAFSTVFTQAYKNADAVISGKSAIGTGGGGGNGGPETPSLPASLLSSVRALPGVAQADG
;
A
#
# COMPACT_ATOMS: atom_id res chain seq x y z
N MET A 1 30.41 1.33 35.77
CA MET A 1 28.99 1.68 36.04
C MET A 1 28.02 0.58 35.59
N THR A 2 28.10 0.09 34.35
CA THR A 2 27.21 -0.97 33.81
C THR A 2 27.26 -2.30 34.58
N GLN A 3 28.44 -2.73 35.05
CA GLN A 3 28.57 -3.96 35.86
C GLN A 3 27.83 -3.89 37.20
N VAL A 4 27.75 -2.70 37.82
CA VAL A 4 27.04 -2.52 39.10
C VAL A 4 25.53 -2.56 38.88
N ALA A 5 25.06 -1.94 37.79
CA ALA A 5 23.65 -2.01 37.37
C ALA A 5 23.22 -3.45 37.04
N LEU A 6 24.07 -4.21 36.33
CA LEU A 6 23.81 -5.60 35.99
C LEU A 6 23.76 -6.49 37.25
N ARG A 7 24.71 -6.31 38.19
CA ARG A 7 24.69 -7.00 39.50
C ARG A 7 23.46 -6.63 40.33
N GLY A 8 23.01 -5.38 40.28
CA GLY A 8 21.77 -4.93 40.92
C GLY A 8 20.51 -5.57 40.32
N LEU A 9 20.47 -5.76 38.99
CA LEU A 9 19.39 -6.47 38.30
C LEU A 9 19.38 -7.97 38.65
N LEU A 10 20.57 -8.61 38.66
CA LEU A 10 20.74 -10.01 39.08
C LEU A 10 20.43 -10.26 40.57
N GLY A 11 20.49 -9.23 41.41
CA GLY A 11 20.07 -9.29 42.81
C GLY A 11 18.55 -9.45 42.97
N ARG A 12 17.76 -9.07 41.97
CA ARG A 12 16.29 -9.18 41.96
C ARG A 12 15.81 -9.97 40.72
N LYS A 13 16.10 -11.26 40.67
CA LYS A 13 15.84 -12.06 39.45
C LYS A 13 14.36 -12.03 39.03
N LEU A 14 13.44 -12.16 39.99
CA LEU A 14 12.00 -12.18 39.73
C LEU A 14 11.45 -10.84 39.23
N ARG A 15 11.66 -9.77 40.00
CA ARG A 15 11.09 -8.45 39.67
C ARG A 15 11.74 -7.91 38.38
N ALA A 16 12.99 -8.26 38.06
CA ALA A 16 13.63 -7.89 36.79
C ALA A 16 13.02 -8.63 35.58
N ALA A 17 12.79 -9.94 35.71
CA ALA A 17 12.13 -10.74 34.67
C ALA A 17 10.71 -10.24 34.38
N LEU A 18 9.93 -9.93 35.42
CA LEU A 18 8.56 -9.42 35.27
C LEU A 18 8.52 -8.10 34.48
N THR A 19 9.44 -7.17 34.77
CA THR A 19 9.53 -5.90 34.04
C THR A 19 9.98 -6.08 32.60
N ALA A 20 10.92 -7.00 32.34
CA ALA A 20 11.33 -7.31 30.98
C ALA A 20 10.17 -7.89 30.17
N PHE A 21 9.40 -8.81 30.76
CA PHE A 21 8.20 -9.37 30.13
C PHE A 21 7.16 -8.30 29.79
N ALA A 22 6.86 -7.39 30.72
CA ALA A 22 5.92 -6.30 30.47
C ALA A 22 6.36 -5.42 29.29
N ILE A 23 7.66 -5.09 29.20
CA ILE A 23 8.21 -4.31 28.09
C ILE A 23 8.12 -5.09 26.78
N VAL A 24 8.51 -6.37 26.76
CA VAL A 24 8.49 -7.20 25.56
C VAL A 24 7.07 -7.34 25.02
N ILE A 25 6.08 -7.60 25.89
CA ILE A 25 4.68 -7.70 25.47
C ILE A 25 4.19 -6.38 24.87
N GLY A 26 4.51 -5.24 25.49
CA GLY A 26 4.13 -3.92 24.98
C GLY A 26 4.76 -3.60 23.62
N VAL A 27 6.07 -3.82 23.48
CA VAL A 27 6.78 -3.56 22.21
C VAL A 27 6.33 -4.54 21.12
N ALA A 28 6.10 -5.80 21.45
CA ALA A 28 5.61 -6.81 20.51
C ALA A 28 4.28 -6.39 19.89
N MET A 29 3.33 -5.92 20.71
CA MET A 29 2.03 -5.42 20.23
C MET A 29 2.18 -4.27 19.24
N VAL A 30 3.02 -3.27 19.57
CA VAL A 30 3.25 -2.11 18.70
C VAL A 30 3.96 -2.51 17.41
N SER A 31 4.99 -3.36 17.48
CA SER A 31 5.68 -3.86 16.30
C SER A 31 4.78 -4.72 15.41
N GLY A 32 3.87 -5.50 16.02
CA GLY A 32 2.95 -6.39 15.29
C GLY A 32 1.97 -5.62 14.41
N THR A 33 1.43 -4.50 14.88
CA THR A 33 0.52 -3.67 14.06
C THR A 33 1.24 -2.98 12.91
N PHE A 34 2.48 -2.54 13.12
CA PHE A 34 3.31 -2.00 12.03
C PHE A 34 3.64 -3.05 10.99
N VAL A 35 4.10 -4.23 11.41
CA VAL A 35 4.40 -5.33 10.47
C VAL A 35 3.15 -5.75 9.70
N LEU A 36 1.99 -5.87 10.36
CA LEU A 36 0.73 -6.18 9.69
C LEU A 36 0.38 -5.11 8.64
N THR A 37 0.48 -3.84 9.01
CA THR A 37 0.19 -2.71 8.12
C THR A 37 1.13 -2.70 6.92
N ASP A 38 2.43 -2.90 7.14
CA ASP A 38 3.44 -2.99 6.08
C ASP A 38 3.21 -4.19 5.17
N THR A 39 2.80 -5.32 5.74
CA THR A 39 2.47 -6.53 4.98
C THR A 39 1.25 -6.29 4.08
N ILE A 40 0.19 -5.68 4.64
CA ILE A 40 -1.01 -5.33 3.87
C ILE A 40 -0.65 -4.36 2.75
N LYS A 41 0.10 -3.30 3.04
CA LYS A 41 0.51 -2.30 2.06
C LYS A 41 1.39 -2.90 0.95
N SER A 42 2.29 -3.80 1.32
CA SER A 42 3.15 -4.54 0.37
C SER A 42 2.34 -5.50 -0.50
N ALA A 43 1.38 -6.24 0.07
CA ALA A 43 0.50 -7.12 -0.68
C ALA A 43 -0.34 -6.35 -1.70
N PHE A 44 -0.97 -5.24 -1.28
CA PHE A 44 -1.71 -4.38 -2.20
C PHE A 44 -0.80 -3.75 -3.26
N SER A 45 0.36 -3.22 -2.88
CA SER A 45 1.33 -2.68 -3.84
C SER A 45 1.76 -3.74 -4.85
N THR A 46 2.00 -4.97 -4.42
CA THR A 46 2.40 -6.07 -5.32
C THR A 46 1.28 -6.39 -6.31
N VAL A 47 0.02 -6.43 -5.86
CA VAL A 47 -1.13 -6.65 -6.76
C VAL A 47 -1.25 -5.52 -7.77
N PHE A 48 -1.16 -4.25 -7.34
CA PHE A 48 -1.25 -3.11 -8.25
C PHE A 48 -0.05 -3.01 -9.20
N THR A 49 1.17 -3.19 -8.70
CA THR A 49 2.37 -3.21 -9.54
C THR A 49 2.32 -4.36 -10.53
N GLN A 50 1.83 -5.55 -10.15
CA GLN A 50 1.69 -6.68 -11.07
C GLN A 50 0.61 -6.43 -12.13
N ALA A 51 -0.51 -5.81 -11.76
CA ALA A 51 -1.62 -5.51 -12.67
C ALA A 51 -1.28 -4.36 -13.65
N TYR A 52 -0.53 -3.35 -13.19
CA TYR A 52 -0.12 -2.18 -13.99
C TYR A 52 1.35 -2.24 -14.41
N LYS A 53 1.96 -3.43 -14.42
CA LYS A 53 3.39 -3.63 -14.69
C LYS A 53 3.89 -3.02 -16.02
N ASN A 54 2.97 -2.77 -16.95
CA ASN A 54 3.23 -2.19 -18.27
C ASN A 54 2.47 -0.86 -18.50
N ALA A 55 1.89 -0.25 -17.47
CA ALA A 55 1.04 0.93 -17.59
C ALA A 55 1.39 1.99 -16.54
N ASP A 56 2.23 2.94 -16.91
CA ASP A 56 2.58 4.10 -16.06
C ASP A 56 1.49 5.19 -16.07
N ALA A 57 0.65 5.24 -17.11
CA ALA A 57 -0.46 6.17 -17.24
C ALA A 57 -1.65 5.51 -17.95
N VAL A 58 -2.85 5.71 -17.42
CA VAL A 58 -4.11 5.22 -18.01
C VAL A 58 -4.95 6.41 -18.46
N ILE A 59 -5.25 6.46 -19.75
CA ILE A 59 -6.12 7.48 -20.34
C ILE A 59 -7.52 6.89 -20.42
N SER A 60 -8.47 7.46 -19.68
CA SER A 60 -9.87 7.05 -19.71
C SER A 60 -10.78 8.24 -20.01
N GLY A 61 -11.80 8.00 -20.83
CA GLY A 61 -12.80 9.01 -21.15
C GLY A 61 -13.58 9.44 -19.91
N LYS A 62 -13.82 10.74 -19.75
CA LYS A 62 -14.69 11.23 -18.68
C LYS A 62 -16.13 10.80 -18.97
N SER A 63 -16.71 9.99 -18.09
CA SER A 63 -18.14 9.63 -18.16
C SER A 63 -18.99 10.90 -18.08
N ALA A 64 -19.97 11.01 -18.97
CA ALA A 64 -20.91 12.13 -19.01
C ALA A 64 -21.91 12.12 -17.85
N ILE A 65 -21.96 11.04 -17.06
CA ILE A 65 -22.86 10.92 -15.91
C ILE A 65 -22.07 11.22 -14.64
N GLY A 66 -22.21 12.46 -14.16
CA GLY A 66 -21.77 12.85 -12.83
C GLY A 66 -22.49 12.03 -11.77
N THR A 67 -21.75 11.64 -10.73
CA THR A 67 -22.23 10.90 -9.58
C THR A 67 -23.49 11.57 -9.00
N GLY A 68 -24.67 10.96 -9.19
CA GLY A 68 -25.92 11.59 -8.76
C GLY A 68 -27.18 10.76 -9.06
N GLY A 69 -27.32 9.61 -8.40
CA GLY A 69 -28.62 9.00 -8.11
C GLY A 69 -29.33 8.24 -9.24
N GLY A 70 -29.92 7.11 -8.88
CA GLY A 70 -30.97 6.44 -9.66
C GLY A 70 -30.53 5.12 -10.28
N GLY A 71 -31.04 4.02 -9.71
CA GLY A 71 -30.75 2.65 -10.13
C GLY A 71 -31.12 2.35 -11.57
N GLY A 72 -30.21 1.69 -12.26
CA GLY A 72 -30.42 1.11 -13.59
C GLY A 72 -29.30 0.14 -13.88
N ASN A 73 -29.65 -1.11 -14.16
CA ASN A 73 -28.74 -2.21 -14.48
C ASN A 73 -28.02 -1.96 -15.82
N GLY A 74 -26.92 -1.21 -15.80
CA GLY A 74 -26.02 -1.02 -16.92
C GLY A 74 -24.58 -0.95 -16.39
N GLY A 75 -23.73 -1.86 -16.82
CA GLY A 75 -22.31 -1.87 -16.45
C GLY A 75 -21.62 -0.54 -16.84
N PRO A 76 -20.43 -0.25 -16.29
CA PRO A 76 -19.72 0.99 -16.59
C PRO A 76 -19.47 1.10 -18.11
N GLU A 77 -20.25 1.93 -18.79
CA GLU A 77 -20.04 2.33 -20.18
C GLU A 77 -18.73 3.13 -20.23
N THR A 78 -17.61 2.46 -20.49
CA THR A 78 -16.33 3.11 -20.74
C THR A 78 -16.46 3.87 -22.06
N PRO A 79 -16.34 5.22 -22.08
CA PRO A 79 -16.49 5.99 -23.30
C PRO A 79 -15.47 5.53 -24.35
N SER A 80 -15.92 5.28 -25.58
CA SER A 80 -15.02 4.91 -26.67
C SER A 80 -14.14 6.10 -27.05
N LEU A 81 -12.83 5.89 -27.01
CA LEU A 81 -11.84 6.88 -27.42
C LEU A 81 -11.55 6.71 -28.92
N PRO A 82 -11.40 7.80 -29.69
CA PRO A 82 -11.01 7.69 -31.10
C PRO A 82 -9.59 7.14 -31.23
N ALA A 83 -9.38 6.20 -32.16
CA ALA A 83 -8.09 5.55 -32.41
C ALA A 83 -6.96 6.51 -32.78
N SER A 84 -7.28 7.72 -33.27
CA SER A 84 -6.32 8.80 -33.54
C SER A 84 -5.64 9.34 -32.28
N LEU A 85 -6.21 9.14 -31.09
CA LEU A 85 -5.55 9.49 -29.83
C LEU A 85 -4.38 8.58 -29.53
N LEU A 86 -4.45 7.29 -29.91
CA LEU A 86 -3.36 6.35 -29.68
C LEU A 86 -2.12 6.74 -30.50
N SER A 87 -2.29 7.15 -31.76
CA SER A 87 -1.17 7.66 -32.57
C SER A 87 -0.61 8.98 -32.05
N SER A 88 -1.49 9.87 -31.56
CA SER A 88 -1.07 11.15 -30.96
C SER A 88 -0.28 10.94 -29.67
N VAL A 89 -0.71 10.01 -28.81
CA VAL A 89 -0.03 9.66 -27.55
C VAL A 89 1.32 8.98 -27.81
N ARG A 90 1.41 8.07 -28.79
CA ARG A 90 2.70 7.46 -29.19
C ARG A 90 3.74 8.47 -29.70
N ALA A 91 3.30 9.62 -30.22
CA ALA A 91 4.21 10.64 -30.74
C ALA A 91 4.80 11.56 -29.65
N LEU A 92 4.34 11.47 -28.39
CA LEU A 92 4.86 12.31 -27.32
C LEU A 92 6.26 11.85 -26.89
N PRO A 93 7.19 12.78 -26.62
CA PRO A 93 8.60 12.47 -26.31
C PRO A 93 8.81 11.70 -25.00
N GLY A 94 7.78 11.53 -24.16
CA GLY A 94 7.83 10.76 -22.91
C GLY A 94 7.16 9.39 -22.96
N VAL A 95 6.64 8.96 -24.13
CA VAL A 95 5.88 7.71 -24.26
C VAL A 95 6.76 6.64 -24.89
N ALA A 96 7.18 5.65 -24.10
CA ALA A 96 7.96 4.51 -24.59
C ALA A 96 7.08 3.50 -25.35
N GLN A 97 5.86 3.26 -24.85
CA GLN A 97 4.88 2.36 -25.47
C GLN A 97 3.47 2.81 -25.08
N ALA A 98 2.54 2.77 -26.03
CA ALA A 98 1.12 3.00 -25.76
C ALA A 98 0.27 1.94 -26.47
N ASP A 99 -0.65 1.34 -25.72
CA ASP A 99 -1.56 0.28 -26.14
C ASP A 99 -2.97 0.64 -25.65
N GLY A 100 -4.02 0.30 -26.41
CA GLY A 100 -5.38 0.76 -26.13
C GLY A 100 -6.44 0.05 -26.97
#